data_AF-A0A352X3W6-F1
#
_entry.id   AF-A0A352X3W6-F1
#
_cell.length_a   1.000
_cell.length_b   1.000
_cell.length_c   1.000
_cell.angle_alpha   90.00
_cell.angle_beta   90.00
_cell.angle_gamma   90.00
#
_symmetry.space_group_name_H-M   'P 1'
#
loop_
_entity.id
_entity.type
_entity.pdbx_description
1 polymer ?
#
loop_
_entity_poly.entity_id
_entity_poly.type
_entity_poly.pdbx_seq_one_letter_code
_entity_poly.pdbx_strand_id
1 'polypeptide(L)'
;MEQHPQYEEIIRQVKVAGFDIKVGDGAHVEVKEVVDADGHVIRVEKTLYVQENMRYLDLEHELGHIKQLARFGNSIPPTQRVIDQENGSFKTYPNQQGVLTTWQNTITEYHNRLDEFLRLHERGASPELLKEHADGVEDWYQAYWKKGIKQGYSKSQKQWAERYFPDLAELRYRYLEIAQTRK
;
A
#
# COMPACT_ATOMS: atom_id res chain seq x y z
N MET A 1 -15.70 4.33 -11.29
CA MET A 1 -14.25 4.20 -11.62
C MET A 1 -13.98 4.25 -13.12
N GLU A 2 -14.55 3.31 -13.91
CA GLU A 2 -14.13 3.05 -15.30
C GLU A 2 -14.34 4.21 -16.29
N GLN A 3 -15.31 5.07 -16.03
CA GLN A 3 -15.59 6.25 -16.85
C GLN A 3 -14.57 7.39 -16.67
N HIS A 4 -13.63 7.26 -15.72
CA HIS A 4 -12.63 8.30 -15.48
C HIS A 4 -11.62 8.34 -16.65
N PRO A 5 -11.26 9.52 -17.20
CA PRO A 5 -10.39 9.62 -18.38
C PRO A 5 -9.01 8.96 -18.23
N GLN A 6 -8.53 8.80 -16.99
CA GLN A 6 -7.23 8.21 -16.68
C GLN A 6 -7.31 6.72 -16.29
N TYR A 7 -8.51 6.11 -16.27
CA TYR A 7 -8.69 4.73 -15.86
C TYR A 7 -7.82 3.76 -16.66
N GLU A 8 -7.89 3.82 -17.99
CA GLU A 8 -7.10 2.96 -18.88
C GLU A 8 -5.59 3.10 -18.66
N GLU A 9 -5.13 4.29 -18.29
CA GLU A 9 -3.72 4.53 -17.95
C GLU A 9 -3.31 3.79 -16.69
N ILE A 10 -4.14 3.84 -15.65
CA ILE A 10 -3.85 3.11 -14.42
C ILE A 10 -3.84 1.62 -14.67
N ILE A 11 -4.84 1.10 -15.40
CA ILE A 11 -4.89 -0.33 -15.75
C ILE A 11 -3.64 -0.75 -16.51
N ARG A 12 -3.15 0.09 -17.43
CA ARG A 12 -1.87 -0.14 -18.11
C ARG A 12 -0.68 -0.15 -17.14
N GLN A 13 -0.59 0.81 -16.22
CA GLN A 13 0.48 0.87 -15.22
C GLN A 13 0.48 -0.37 -14.32
N VAL A 14 -0.70 -0.83 -13.87
CA VAL A 14 -0.87 -2.05 -13.06
C VAL A 14 -0.37 -3.28 -13.82
N LYS A 15 -0.78 -3.44 -15.09
CA LYS A 15 -0.34 -4.56 -15.94
C LYS A 15 1.16 -4.52 -16.23
N VAL A 16 1.73 -3.34 -16.48
CA VAL A 16 3.19 -3.16 -16.68
C VAL A 16 3.97 -3.53 -15.41
N ALA A 17 3.41 -3.27 -14.23
CA ALA A 17 3.99 -3.71 -12.95
C ALA A 17 3.85 -5.25 -12.72
N GLY A 18 3.20 -5.96 -13.64
CA GLY A 18 3.01 -7.41 -13.61
C GLY A 18 1.90 -7.87 -12.68
N PHE A 19 0.92 -7.01 -12.41
CA PHE A 19 -0.26 -7.36 -11.61
C PHE A 19 -1.44 -7.76 -12.51
N ASP A 20 -2.04 -8.90 -12.19
CA ASP A 20 -3.38 -9.24 -12.66
C ASP A 20 -4.41 -8.38 -11.91
N ILE A 21 -5.58 -8.16 -12.52
CA ILE A 21 -6.68 -7.41 -11.90
C ILE A 21 -7.86 -8.35 -11.73
N LYS A 22 -8.39 -8.44 -10.51
CA LYS A 22 -9.55 -9.28 -10.19
C LYS A 22 -10.59 -8.49 -9.41
N VAL A 23 -11.86 -8.81 -9.60
CA VAL A 23 -12.94 -8.28 -8.75
C VAL A 23 -12.98 -9.11 -7.46
N GLY A 24 -13.08 -8.44 -6.32
CA GLY A 24 -13.21 -9.05 -5.00
C GLY A 24 -14.03 -8.20 -4.04
N ASP A 25 -14.13 -8.65 -2.79
CA ASP A 25 -14.97 -8.01 -1.76
C ASP A 25 -14.38 -6.71 -1.20
N GLY A 26 -13.14 -6.37 -1.59
CA GLY A 26 -12.48 -5.13 -1.19
C GLY A 26 -11.24 -4.85 -2.03
N ALA A 27 -10.94 -3.57 -2.23
CA ALA A 27 -9.75 -3.14 -2.94
C ALA A 27 -8.49 -3.39 -2.09
N HIS A 28 -7.51 -4.09 -2.65
CA HIS A 28 -6.20 -4.30 -2.04
C HIS A 28 -5.20 -4.87 -3.05
N VAL A 29 -3.91 -4.67 -2.77
CA VAL A 29 -2.80 -5.30 -3.50
C VAL A 29 -2.37 -6.58 -2.79
N GLU A 30 -2.27 -7.68 -3.54
CA GLU A 30 -1.80 -8.97 -3.08
C GLU A 30 -0.53 -9.40 -3.82
N VAL A 31 0.48 -9.82 -3.06
CA VAL A 31 1.67 -10.51 -3.57
C VAL A 31 1.74 -11.85 -2.85
N LYS A 32 1.28 -12.90 -3.53
CA LYS A 32 1.18 -14.24 -2.96
C LYS A 32 2.35 -15.09 -3.42
N GLU A 33 3.17 -15.52 -2.48
CA GLU A 33 4.17 -16.56 -2.73
C GLU A 33 3.52 -17.93 -2.57
N VAL A 34 3.58 -18.73 -3.63
CA VAL A 34 3.24 -20.14 -3.56
C VAL A 34 4.53 -20.91 -3.34
N VAL A 35 4.57 -21.66 -2.23
CA VAL A 35 5.77 -22.37 -1.77
C VAL A 35 5.55 -23.87 -1.72
N ASP A 36 6.64 -24.63 -1.81
CA ASP A 36 6.63 -26.07 -1.52
C ASP A 36 6.55 -26.36 -0.01
N ALA A 37 6.57 -27.65 0.36
CA ALA A 37 6.53 -28.07 1.76
C ALA A 37 7.76 -27.61 2.57
N ASP A 38 8.90 -27.43 1.91
CA ASP A 38 10.16 -26.99 2.51
C ASP A 38 10.25 -25.44 2.59
N GLY A 39 9.33 -24.73 1.94
CA GLY A 39 9.25 -23.27 1.93
C GLY A 39 10.00 -22.61 0.77
N HIS A 40 10.42 -23.36 -0.25
CA HIS A 40 10.97 -22.77 -1.47
C HIS A 40 9.86 -22.15 -2.31
N VAL A 41 10.11 -20.96 -2.84
CA VAL A 41 9.16 -20.26 -3.70
C VAL A 41 9.09 -20.97 -5.06
N ILE A 42 7.91 -21.50 -5.38
CA ILE A 42 7.59 -22.12 -6.67
C ILE A 42 7.19 -21.04 -7.67
N ARG A 43 6.32 -20.11 -7.25
CA ARG A 43 5.85 -18.99 -8.07
C ARG A 43 5.38 -17.83 -7.20
N VAL A 44 5.33 -16.64 -7.81
CA VAL A 44 4.79 -15.42 -7.20
C VAL A 44 3.60 -14.97 -8.03
N GLU A 45 2.45 -14.82 -7.40
CA GLU A 45 1.23 -14.29 -8.00
C GLU A 45 1.00 -12.87 -7.49
N LYS A 46 0.80 -11.91 -8.41
CA LYS A 46 0.58 -10.50 -8.10
C LYS A 46 -0.81 -10.11 -8.57
N THR A 47 -1.67 -9.73 -7.65
CA THR A 47 -3.06 -9.40 -7.96
C THR A 47 -3.43 -8.05 -7.35
N LEU A 48 -4.01 -7.18 -8.14
CA LEU A 48 -4.79 -6.05 -7.67
C LEU A 48 -6.25 -6.48 -7.60
N TYR A 49 -6.79 -6.56 -6.39
CA TYR A 49 -8.23 -6.73 -6.21
C TYR A 49 -8.90 -5.36 -6.28
N VAL A 50 -9.99 -5.29 -7.04
CA VAL A 50 -10.86 -4.12 -7.18
C VAL A 50 -12.26 -4.50 -6.71
N GLN A 51 -13.01 -3.54 -6.18
CA GLN A 51 -14.40 -3.75 -5.78
C GLN A 51 -15.34 -3.21 -6.87
N GLU A 52 -16.48 -3.89 -7.07
CA GLU A 52 -17.56 -3.32 -7.87
C GLU A 52 -17.98 -1.95 -7.34
N ASN A 53 -18.20 -1.00 -8.24
CA ASN A 53 -18.58 0.38 -7.92
C ASN A 53 -17.56 1.19 -7.10
N MET A 54 -16.31 0.75 -6.98
CA MET A 54 -15.27 1.55 -6.31
C MET A 54 -15.05 2.91 -6.98
N ARG A 55 -14.56 3.90 -6.21
CA ARG A 55 -14.20 5.21 -6.76
C ARG A 55 -12.88 5.07 -7.50
N TYR A 56 -12.67 5.96 -8.48
CA TYR A 56 -11.37 6.04 -9.15
C TYR A 56 -10.23 6.39 -8.19
N LEU A 57 -10.52 7.17 -7.13
CA LEU A 57 -9.55 7.49 -6.09
C LEU A 57 -9.08 6.26 -5.31
N ASP A 58 -9.99 5.32 -5.04
CA ASP A 58 -9.65 4.08 -4.36
C ASP A 58 -8.71 3.23 -5.24
N LEU A 59 -8.87 3.27 -6.57
CA LEU A 59 -7.93 2.63 -7.51
C LEU A 59 -6.55 3.30 -7.48
N GLU A 60 -6.53 4.63 -7.45
CA GLU A 60 -5.29 5.39 -7.34
C GLU A 60 -4.55 5.13 -6.03
N HIS A 61 -5.28 4.89 -4.94
CA HIS A 61 -4.72 4.49 -3.67
C HIS A 61 -3.97 3.15 -3.80
N GLU A 62 -4.61 2.12 -4.39
CA GLU A 62 -3.99 0.82 -4.60
C GLU A 62 -2.80 0.86 -5.57
N LEU A 63 -2.88 1.69 -6.62
CA LEU A 63 -1.73 1.94 -7.49
C LEU A 63 -0.54 2.53 -6.71
N GLY A 64 -0.82 3.36 -5.70
CA GLY A 64 0.18 3.88 -4.77
C GLY A 64 0.93 2.75 -4.06
N HIS A 65 0.21 1.74 -3.55
CA HIS A 65 0.82 0.55 -2.95
C HIS A 65 1.67 -0.24 -3.95
N ILE A 66 1.17 -0.46 -5.18
CA ILE A 66 1.95 -1.13 -6.23
C ILE A 66 3.27 -0.40 -6.50
N LYS A 67 3.26 0.93 -6.57
CA LYS A 67 4.47 1.74 -6.75
C LYS A 67 5.41 1.64 -5.55
N GLN A 68 4.88 1.57 -4.33
CA GLN A 68 5.69 1.39 -3.12
C GLN A 68 6.40 0.05 -3.09
N LEU A 69 5.86 -1.00 -3.69
CA LEU A 69 6.52 -2.31 -3.72
C LEU A 69 7.91 -2.27 -4.37
N ALA A 70 8.15 -1.36 -5.31
CA ALA A 70 9.46 -1.14 -5.92
C ALA A 70 10.52 -0.65 -4.92
N ARG A 71 10.12 -0.03 -3.80
CA ARG A 71 11.03 0.48 -2.75
C ARG A 71 11.74 -0.66 -2.01
N PHE A 72 11.17 -1.86 -2.00
CA PHE A 72 11.77 -3.03 -1.36
C PHE A 72 12.87 -3.69 -2.21
N GLY A 73 13.20 -3.10 -3.36
CA GLY A 73 14.28 -3.56 -4.24
C GLY A 73 13.87 -4.79 -5.05
N ASN A 74 14.82 -5.70 -5.28
CA ASN A 74 14.62 -6.86 -6.15
C ASN A 74 13.70 -7.94 -5.56
N SER A 75 13.42 -7.88 -4.25
CA SER A 75 12.54 -8.83 -3.56
C SER A 75 11.32 -8.09 -3.03
N ILE A 76 10.23 -8.14 -3.77
CA ILE A 76 8.95 -7.63 -3.32
C ILE A 76 8.47 -8.50 -2.16
N PRO A 77 8.24 -7.93 -0.95
CA PRO A 77 7.78 -8.72 0.17
C PRO A 77 6.39 -9.28 -0.14
N PRO A 78 6.15 -10.58 0.07
CA PRO A 78 4.82 -11.15 -0.08
C PRO A 78 3.86 -10.54 0.94
N THR A 79 2.59 -10.44 0.58
CA THR A 79 1.50 -10.20 1.52
C THR A 79 1.09 -11.50 2.22
N GLN A 80 1.32 -12.64 1.57
CA GLN A 80 1.12 -13.96 2.17
C GLN A 80 1.95 -15.05 1.49
N ARG A 81 2.27 -16.09 2.26
CA ARG A 81 2.90 -17.33 1.77
C ARG A 81 1.92 -18.50 1.93
N VAL A 82 1.71 -19.27 0.87
CA VAL A 82 0.76 -20.38 0.84
C VAL A 82 1.35 -21.62 0.19
N ILE A 83 0.85 -22.80 0.56
CA ILE A 83 1.14 -24.07 -0.09
C ILE A 83 -0.01 -24.39 -1.05
N ASP A 84 0.32 -24.77 -2.28
CA ASP A 84 -0.63 -25.30 -3.26
C ASP A 84 -1.04 -26.72 -2.88
N GLN A 85 -2.35 -26.99 -2.81
CA GLN A 85 -2.87 -28.32 -2.50
C GLN A 85 -3.30 -29.02 -3.80
N GLU A 86 -3.24 -30.35 -3.84
CA GLU A 86 -3.61 -31.14 -5.03
C GLU A 86 -5.06 -30.90 -5.51
N ASN A 87 -5.94 -30.41 -4.64
CA ASN A 87 -7.32 -30.04 -4.96
C ASN A 87 -7.47 -28.62 -5.54
N GLY A 88 -6.36 -27.92 -5.82
CA GLY A 88 -6.34 -26.55 -6.33
C GLY A 88 -6.65 -25.47 -5.28
N SER A 89 -6.74 -25.84 -4.00
CA SER A 89 -6.90 -24.88 -2.90
C SER A 89 -5.56 -24.49 -2.28
N PHE A 90 -5.55 -23.39 -1.52
CA PHE A 90 -4.36 -22.89 -0.86
C PHE A 90 -4.46 -23.05 0.66
N LYS A 91 -3.35 -23.42 1.29
CA LYS A 91 -3.20 -23.41 2.75
C LYS A 91 -2.12 -22.42 3.16
N THR A 92 -2.38 -21.57 4.15
CA THR A 92 -1.36 -20.67 4.71
C THR A 92 -0.13 -21.46 5.17
N TYR A 93 1.05 -21.05 4.70
CA TYR A 93 2.32 -21.64 5.10
C TYR A 93 2.65 -21.21 6.55
N PRO A 94 3.09 -22.09 7.46
CA PRO A 94 3.29 -21.69 8.86
C PRO A 94 4.35 -20.59 9.06
N ASN A 95 5.41 -20.59 8.24
CA ASN A 95 6.48 -19.60 8.34
C ASN A 95 6.27 -18.43 7.36
N GLN A 96 5.68 -17.34 7.85
CA GLN A 96 5.46 -16.11 7.08
C GLN A 96 6.71 -15.20 7.03
N GLN A 97 7.92 -15.74 7.14
CA GLN A 97 9.16 -14.97 6.98
C GLN A 97 9.17 -14.27 5.61
N GLY A 98 9.49 -12.97 5.62
CA GLY A 98 9.50 -12.11 4.44
C GLY A 98 8.20 -11.32 4.25
N VAL A 99 7.09 -11.76 4.83
CA VAL A 99 5.83 -11.00 4.81
C VAL A 99 5.94 -9.76 5.67
N LEU A 100 5.41 -8.64 5.17
CA LEU A 100 5.38 -7.40 5.92
C LEU A 100 4.57 -7.59 7.22
N THR A 101 5.22 -7.28 8.33
CA THR A 101 4.60 -7.26 9.65
C THR A 101 3.60 -6.10 9.77
N THR A 102 2.72 -6.17 10.76
CA THR A 102 1.70 -5.13 11.00
C THR A 102 2.28 -3.72 11.10
N TRP A 103 3.45 -3.54 11.72
CA TRP A 103 4.04 -2.21 11.87
C TRP A 103 4.66 -1.71 10.55
N GLN A 104 5.17 -2.61 9.71
CA GLN A 104 5.67 -2.25 8.37
C GLN A 104 4.53 -1.85 7.45
N ASN A 105 3.42 -2.60 7.46
CA ASN A 105 2.19 -2.22 6.76
C ASN A 105 1.71 -0.85 7.25
N THR A 106 1.68 -0.62 8.56
CA THR A 106 1.26 0.68 9.12
C THR A 106 2.09 1.87 8.59
N ILE A 107 3.40 1.70 8.45
CA ILE A 107 4.27 2.76 7.89
C ILE A 107 3.98 2.96 6.40
N THR A 108 3.81 1.87 5.67
CA THR A 108 3.53 1.86 4.23
C THR A 108 2.21 2.58 3.92
N GLU A 109 1.16 2.31 4.71
CA GLU A 109 -0.13 2.97 4.64
C GLU A 109 -0.04 4.48 4.93
N TYR A 110 0.61 4.86 6.03
CA TYR A 110 0.77 6.27 6.37
C TYR A 110 1.50 7.04 5.27
N HIS A 111 2.55 6.45 4.70
CA HIS A 111 3.26 7.01 3.57
C HIS A 111 2.34 7.17 2.34
N ASN A 112 1.53 6.15 2.01
CA ASN A 112 0.61 6.20 0.86
C ASN A 112 -0.43 7.32 1.02
N ARG A 113 -0.96 7.48 2.23
CA ARG A 113 -1.95 8.53 2.56
C ARG A 113 -1.39 9.93 2.41
N LEU A 114 -0.13 10.14 2.84
CA LEU A 114 0.54 11.43 2.65
C LEU A 114 0.72 11.76 1.16
N ASP A 115 1.26 10.82 0.38
CA ASP A 115 1.46 11.01 -1.06
C ASP A 115 0.13 11.25 -1.80
N GLU A 116 -0.90 10.48 -1.46
CA GLU A 116 -2.26 10.64 -1.98
C GLU A 116 -2.82 12.04 -1.71
N PHE A 117 -2.75 12.52 -0.46
CA PHE A 117 -3.23 13.85 -0.11
C PHE A 117 -2.51 14.95 -0.92
N LEU A 118 -1.18 14.88 -0.99
CA LEU A 118 -0.38 15.88 -1.71
C LEU A 118 -0.72 15.90 -3.20
N ARG A 119 -0.86 14.72 -3.81
CA ARG A 119 -1.28 14.58 -5.21
C ARG A 119 -2.67 15.16 -5.47
N LEU A 120 -3.62 14.92 -4.56
CA LEU A 120 -4.97 15.50 -4.67
C LEU A 120 -4.94 17.02 -4.56
N HIS A 121 -4.15 17.55 -3.64
CA HIS A 121 -3.98 18.99 -3.46
C HIS A 121 -3.39 19.64 -4.72
N GLU A 122 -2.33 19.05 -5.28
CA GLU A 122 -1.68 19.53 -6.51
C GLU A 122 -2.62 19.52 -7.73
N ARG A 123 -3.58 18.59 -7.77
CA ARG A 123 -4.61 18.52 -8.82
C ARG A 123 -5.78 19.47 -8.59
N GLY A 124 -5.77 20.27 -7.52
CA GLY A 124 -6.84 21.21 -7.20
C GLY A 124 -8.14 20.52 -6.76
N ALA A 125 -8.04 19.38 -6.05
CA ALA A 125 -9.20 18.72 -5.48
C ALA A 125 -10.00 19.65 -4.56
N SER A 126 -11.31 19.38 -4.42
CA SER A 126 -12.20 20.24 -3.63
C SER A 126 -11.80 20.26 -2.14
N PRO A 127 -12.15 21.33 -1.40
CA PRO A 127 -11.89 21.41 0.04
C PRO A 127 -12.48 20.23 0.83
N GLU A 128 -13.67 19.75 0.46
CA GLU A 128 -14.37 18.64 1.12
C GLU A 128 -13.63 17.32 0.93
N LEU A 129 -13.21 17.04 -0.31
CA LEU A 129 -12.44 15.83 -0.61
C LEU A 129 -11.09 15.87 0.10
N LEU A 130 -10.41 17.01 0.10
CA LEU A 130 -9.13 17.15 0.82
C LEU A 130 -9.31 17.00 2.32
N LYS A 131 -10.44 17.45 2.89
CA LYS A 131 -10.76 17.22 4.30
C LYS A 131 -10.92 15.72 4.61
N GLU A 132 -11.67 14.97 3.80
CA GLU A 132 -11.83 13.52 3.94
C GLU A 132 -10.46 12.80 3.97
N HIS A 133 -9.57 13.16 3.04
CA HIS A 133 -8.23 12.55 3.00
C HIS A 133 -7.31 13.04 4.14
N ALA A 134 -7.46 14.28 4.62
CA ALA A 134 -6.73 14.77 5.80
C ALA A 134 -7.10 13.98 7.07
N ASP A 135 -8.39 13.67 7.25
CA ASP A 135 -8.86 12.84 8.37
C ASP A 135 -8.19 11.45 8.30
N GLY A 136 -8.13 10.84 7.11
CA GLY A 136 -7.42 9.58 6.88
C GLY A 136 -5.91 9.66 7.15
N VAL A 137 -5.24 10.77 6.80
CA VAL A 137 -3.83 11.01 7.14
C VAL A 137 -3.63 11.08 8.65
N GLU A 138 -4.53 11.74 9.38
CA GLU A 138 -4.43 11.86 10.84
C GLU A 138 -4.64 10.50 11.54
N ASP A 139 -5.62 9.72 11.11
CA ASP A 139 -5.85 8.37 11.65
C ASP A 139 -4.60 7.48 11.49
N TRP A 140 -4.00 7.51 10.30
CA TRP A 140 -2.79 6.75 10.03
C TRP A 140 -1.54 7.35 10.68
N TYR A 141 -1.50 8.66 10.94
CA TYR A 141 -0.44 9.29 11.74
C TYR A 141 -0.44 8.75 13.17
N GLN A 142 -1.62 8.61 13.79
CA GLN A 142 -1.76 8.01 15.12
C GLN A 142 -1.33 6.54 15.12
N ALA A 143 -1.73 5.78 14.09
CA ALA A 143 -1.31 4.39 13.93
C ALA A 143 0.21 4.27 13.69
N TYR A 144 0.79 5.13 12.87
CA TYR A 144 2.22 5.22 12.61
C TYR A 144 3.01 5.45 13.89
N TRP A 145 2.63 6.46 14.68
CA TRP A 145 3.28 6.73 15.95
C TRP A 145 3.13 5.58 16.94
N LYS A 146 1.92 5.01 17.09
CA LYS A 146 1.66 3.98 18.09
C LYS A 146 2.22 2.61 17.72
N LYS A 147 1.94 2.14 16.50
CA LYS A 147 2.24 0.77 16.02
C LYS A 147 3.47 0.75 15.12
N GLY A 148 3.58 1.71 14.21
CA GLY A 148 4.66 1.80 13.20
C GLY A 148 6.04 1.97 13.83
N ILE A 149 6.22 3.01 14.65
CA ILE A 149 7.51 3.37 15.28
C ILE A 149 7.55 3.28 16.81
N LYS A 150 6.48 2.76 17.45
CA LYS A 150 6.35 2.59 18.91
C LYS A 150 6.75 3.83 19.70
N GLN A 151 6.09 4.95 19.43
CA GLN A 151 6.37 6.24 20.03
C GLN A 151 7.82 6.71 19.89
N GLY A 152 8.47 6.23 18.83
CA GLY A 152 9.87 6.48 18.56
C GLY A 152 10.86 5.69 19.43
N TYR A 153 10.40 4.81 20.32
CA TYR A 153 11.28 3.99 21.16
C TYR A 153 11.95 2.84 20.40
N SER A 154 11.40 2.44 19.25
CA SER A 154 11.95 1.32 18.47
C SER A 154 12.98 1.77 17.44
N LYS A 155 14.26 1.57 17.75
CA LYS A 155 15.37 1.88 16.83
C LYS A 155 15.28 1.10 15.51
N SER A 156 14.92 -0.19 15.56
CA SER A 156 14.81 -1.03 14.35
C SER A 156 13.67 -0.60 13.43
N GLN A 157 12.53 -0.18 13.98
CA GLN A 157 11.41 0.31 13.18
C GLN A 157 11.74 1.65 12.51
N LYS A 158 12.41 2.55 13.24
CA LYS A 158 12.90 3.83 12.67
C LYS A 158 13.87 3.60 11.53
N GLN A 159 14.89 2.77 11.73
CA GLN A 159 15.88 2.45 10.71
C GLN A 159 15.24 1.80 9.47
N TRP A 160 14.22 0.96 9.67
CA TRP A 160 13.47 0.39 8.56
C TRP A 160 12.67 1.46 7.80
N ALA A 161 11.97 2.36 8.52
CA ALA A 161 11.23 3.46 7.91
C ALA A 161 12.16 4.38 7.10
N GLU A 162 13.28 4.78 7.68
CA GLU A 162 14.30 5.63 7.02
C GLU A 162 14.89 4.96 5.78
N ARG A 163 15.07 3.63 5.80
CA ARG A 163 15.62 2.88 4.67
C ARG A 163 14.67 2.81 3.48
N TYR A 164 13.39 2.53 3.71
CA TYR A 164 12.42 2.27 2.65
C TYR A 164 11.55 3.49 2.29
N PHE A 165 11.41 4.44 3.23
CA PHE A 165 10.61 5.67 3.10
C PHE A 165 11.41 6.88 3.61
N PRO A 166 12.58 7.19 3.03
CA PRO A 166 13.42 8.32 3.47
C PRO A 166 12.71 9.67 3.31
N ASP A 167 11.75 9.76 2.39
CA ASP A 167 10.92 10.91 2.06
C ASP A 167 9.74 11.13 3.02
N LEU A 168 9.47 10.20 3.94
CA LEU A 168 8.29 10.27 4.82
C LEU A 168 8.25 11.55 5.68
N ALA A 169 9.41 12.02 6.15
CA ALA A 169 9.50 13.27 6.92
C ALA A 169 9.17 14.51 6.06
N GLU A 170 9.63 14.52 4.81
CA GLU A 170 9.37 15.60 3.85
C GLU A 170 7.90 15.63 3.46
N LEU A 171 7.32 14.47 3.11
CA LEU A 171 5.89 14.36 2.77
C LEU A 171 5.02 14.86 3.92
N ARG A 172 5.35 14.50 5.17
CA ARG A 172 4.65 14.98 6.35
C ARG A 172 4.78 16.51 6.51
N TYR A 173 5.96 17.06 6.28
CA TYR A 173 6.18 18.50 6.37
C TYR A 173 5.29 19.25 5.36
N ARG A 174 5.33 18.84 4.09
CA ARG A 174 4.48 19.42 3.02
C ARG A 174 2.99 19.31 3.35
N TYR A 175 2.55 18.16 3.87
CA TYR A 175 1.18 17.97 4.32
C TYR A 175 0.78 19.01 5.39
N LEU A 176 1.63 19.20 6.41
CA LEU A 176 1.34 20.14 7.50
C LEU A 176 1.29 21.60 7.03
N GLU A 177 2.15 22.01 6.09
CA GLU A 177 2.08 23.37 5.51
C GLU A 177 0.73 23.64 4.84
N ILE A 178 0.22 22.66 4.10
CA ILE A 178 -1.08 22.76 3.41
C ILE A 178 -2.24 22.68 4.42
N ALA A 179 -2.17 21.79 5.40
CA ALA A 179 -3.23 21.61 6.37
C ALA A 179 -3.37 22.81 7.33
N GLN A 180 -2.26 23.47 7.67
CA GLN A 180 -2.26 24.65 8.55
C GLN A 180 -2.74 25.93 7.87
N THR A 181 -2.49 26.08 6.56
CA THR A 181 -2.96 27.24 5.78
C THR A 181 -4.46 27.23 5.49
N ARG A 182 -5.15 26.14 5.83
CA ARG A 182 -6.60 25.96 5.64
C ARG A 182 -7.44 26.14 6.91
N LYS A 183 -6.82 26.45 8.05
CA LYS A 183 -7.51 26.85 9.29
C LYS A 183 -7.72 28.36 9.32
#